data_AF-A0A5M9Z3A9-F1
#
_entry.id   AF-A0A5M9Z3A9-F1
#
_cell.length_a   1.000
_cell.length_b   1.000
_cell.length_c   1.000
_cell.angle_alpha   90.00
_cell.angle_beta   90.00
_cell.angle_gamma   90.00
#
_symmetry.space_group_name_H-M   'P 1'
#
loop_
_entity.id
_entity.type
_entity.pdbx_description
1 polymer ?
#
loop_
_entity_poly.entity_id
_entity_poly.type
_entity_poly.pdbx_seq_one_letter_code
_entity_poly.pdbx_strand_id
1 'polypeptide(L)'
;MYISRVEIDTNNRQKLRDLYHLGAYHNWVENCFPNELKKKVRLRHLWRIDELNGKKYLLVLSEEKPKLDKLERYGLANTAETKDYDHFLSSLNQGKKYRFKLTANPSYRITDAKTGKSKVVPHITVLQQTKWLLDRSEKYGFDLVKSEDDEETYEMNITSRDWPRLRRKGNKIVKLSRVTFEGLLEIKDLQQFKQAMVTGIGREKAFGMGLLTVIPME
;
A
#
# COMPACT_ATOMS: atom_id res chain seq x y z
N MET A 1 16.76 3.69 -0.22
CA MET A 1 15.45 3.53 -0.89
C MET A 1 14.85 4.90 -1.20
N TYR A 2 13.83 4.96 -2.05
CA TYR A 2 13.21 6.21 -2.48
C TYR A 2 11.71 6.18 -2.30
N ILE A 3 11.15 7.28 -1.79
CA ILE A 3 9.72 7.55 -1.81
C ILE A 3 9.46 8.66 -2.83
N SER A 4 8.53 8.40 -3.75
CA SER A 4 8.16 9.34 -4.81
C SER A 4 6.67 9.59 -4.83
N ARG A 5 6.28 10.77 -5.28
CA ARG A 5 4.87 11.13 -5.49
C ARG A 5 4.68 11.83 -6.83
N VAL A 6 3.47 11.73 -7.39
CA VAL A 6 3.02 12.54 -8.53
C VAL A 6 1.52 12.76 -8.43
N GLU A 7 1.04 13.96 -8.74
CA GLU A 7 -0.39 14.26 -8.82
C GLU A 7 -0.97 13.61 -10.08
N ILE A 8 -2.01 12.78 -9.94
CA ILE A 8 -2.68 12.12 -11.06
C ILE A 8 -3.50 13.16 -11.83
N ASP A 9 -3.35 13.20 -13.15
CA ASP A 9 -4.11 14.09 -14.03
C ASP A 9 -5.56 13.60 -14.19
N THR A 10 -6.41 13.98 -13.24
CA THR A 10 -7.83 13.60 -13.21
C THR A 10 -8.70 14.38 -14.20
N ASN A 11 -8.16 15.44 -14.82
CA ASN A 11 -8.90 16.24 -15.81
C ASN A 11 -8.76 15.67 -17.23
N ASN A 12 -7.72 14.85 -17.47
CA ASN A 12 -7.51 14.18 -18.74
C ASN A 12 -8.28 12.84 -18.82
N ARG A 13 -9.44 12.88 -19.48
CA ARG A 13 -10.32 11.70 -19.67
C ARG A 13 -9.63 10.51 -20.34
N GLN A 14 -8.72 10.76 -21.28
CA GLN A 14 -8.00 9.68 -21.97
C GLN A 14 -7.04 8.96 -21.02
N LYS A 15 -6.24 9.71 -20.24
CA LYS A 15 -5.37 9.15 -19.20
C LYS A 15 -6.15 8.33 -18.17
N LEU A 16 -7.31 8.83 -17.73
CA LEU A 16 -8.18 8.11 -16.80
C LEU A 16 -8.74 6.80 -17.39
N ARG A 17 -9.13 6.81 -18.68
CA ARG A 17 -9.60 5.60 -19.37
C ARG A 17 -8.51 4.53 -19.43
N ASP A 18 -7.26 4.94 -19.61
CA ASP A 18 -6.12 4.02 -19.64
C ASP A 18 -5.83 3.45 -18.24
N LEU A 19 -6.06 4.24 -17.19
CA LEU A 19 -5.95 3.86 -15.78
C LEU A 19 -7.23 3.22 -15.18
N TYR A 20 -7.98 2.46 -15.98
CA TYR A 20 -9.27 1.88 -15.55
C TYR A 20 -9.16 0.69 -14.57
N HIS A 21 -8.01 0.03 -14.49
CA HIS A 21 -7.83 -1.18 -13.67
C HIS A 21 -6.44 -1.24 -13.02
N LEU A 22 -6.29 -2.02 -11.94
CA LEU A 22 -5.04 -2.09 -11.17
C LEU A 22 -3.83 -2.53 -11.99
N GLY A 23 -4.02 -3.39 -12.99
CA GLY A 23 -2.94 -3.78 -13.91
C GLY A 23 -2.37 -2.61 -14.73
N ALA A 24 -3.15 -1.55 -15.00
CA ALA A 24 -2.70 -0.39 -15.74
C ALA A 24 -1.85 0.52 -14.86
N TYR A 25 -2.28 0.74 -13.60
CA TYR A 25 -1.46 1.39 -12.59
C TYR A 25 -0.16 0.63 -12.32
N HIS A 26 -0.25 -0.70 -12.16
CA HIS A 26 0.94 -1.53 -11.99
C HIS A 26 1.90 -1.34 -13.17
N ASN A 27 1.41 -1.44 -14.41
CA ASN A 27 2.23 -1.19 -15.59
C ASN A 27 2.82 0.22 -15.62
N TRP A 28 2.06 1.25 -15.22
CA TRP A 28 2.59 2.61 -15.10
C TRP A 28 3.77 2.68 -14.13
N VAL A 29 3.63 2.12 -12.93
CA VAL A 29 4.71 2.07 -11.93
C VAL A 29 5.95 1.33 -12.46
N GLU A 30 5.79 0.14 -13.02
CA GLU A 30 6.94 -0.64 -13.52
C GLU A 30 7.68 0.08 -14.67
N ASN A 31 6.96 0.85 -15.51
CA ASN A 31 7.57 1.65 -16.59
C ASN A 31 8.38 2.86 -16.09
N CYS A 32 8.32 3.18 -14.79
CA CYS A 32 9.14 4.22 -14.19
C CYS A 32 10.60 3.79 -13.95
N PHE A 33 10.90 2.50 -14.12
CA PHE A 33 12.21 1.89 -13.83
C PHE A 33 12.84 1.25 -15.08
N PRO A 34 13.25 2.04 -16.08
CA PRO A 34 13.77 1.51 -17.35
C PRO A 34 15.07 0.71 -17.20
N ASN A 35 15.87 0.96 -16.16
CA ASN A 35 17.10 0.22 -15.90
C ASN A 35 16.80 -1.22 -15.47
N GLU A 36 15.80 -1.43 -14.61
CA GLU A 36 15.32 -2.75 -14.22
C GLU A 36 14.83 -3.54 -15.43
N LEU A 37 14.03 -2.89 -16.30
CA LEU A 37 13.56 -3.49 -17.55
C LEU A 37 14.71 -3.91 -18.47
N LYS A 38 15.73 -3.06 -18.63
CA LYS A 38 16.93 -3.38 -19.43
C LYS A 38 17.72 -4.55 -18.84
N LYS A 39 17.89 -4.57 -17.52
CA LYS A 39 18.58 -5.65 -16.79
C LYS A 39 17.74 -6.93 -16.66
N LYS A 40 16.46 -6.90 -17.07
CA LYS A 40 15.46 -7.97 -16.85
C LYS A 40 15.35 -8.38 -15.38
N VAL A 41 15.59 -7.44 -14.48
CA VAL A 41 15.39 -7.60 -13.04
C VAL A 41 14.03 -7.02 -12.69
N ARG A 42 13.36 -7.61 -11.69
CA ARG A 42 12.09 -7.08 -11.19
C ARG A 42 12.18 -6.87 -9.69
N LEU A 43 12.40 -5.63 -9.29
CA LEU A 43 12.45 -5.27 -7.88
C LEU A 43 11.03 -5.08 -7.32
N ARG A 44 10.94 -4.96 -5.99
CA ARG A 44 9.67 -4.74 -5.31
C ARG A 44 9.33 -3.25 -5.34
N HIS A 45 8.25 -2.91 -6.03
CA HIS A 45 7.61 -1.60 -5.91
C HIS A 45 6.35 -1.71 -5.06
N LEU A 46 6.27 -0.88 -4.02
CA LEU A 46 5.03 -0.65 -3.29
C LEU A 46 4.45 0.68 -3.73
N TRP A 47 3.14 0.75 -3.88
CA TRP A 47 2.50 1.99 -4.24
C TRP A 47 1.10 2.07 -3.64
N ARG A 48 0.58 3.28 -3.52
CA ARG A 48 -0.76 3.58 -3.03
C ARG A 48 -1.25 4.84 -3.74
N ILE A 49 -2.56 4.93 -3.94
CA ILE A 49 -3.20 6.16 -4.39
C ILE A 49 -3.79 6.81 -3.15
N ASP A 50 -3.32 8.01 -2.82
CA ASP A 50 -3.87 8.84 -1.75
C ASP A 50 -4.69 9.99 -2.34
N GLU A 51 -5.68 10.43 -1.58
CA GLU A 51 -6.45 11.63 -1.90
C GLU A 51 -6.16 12.68 -0.82
N LEU A 52 -5.79 13.88 -1.25
CA LEU A 52 -5.46 15.01 -0.38
C LEU A 52 -6.06 16.27 -0.99
N ASN A 53 -6.92 16.97 -0.25
CA ASN A 53 -7.60 18.19 -0.70
C ASN A 53 -8.29 18.04 -2.07
N GLY A 54 -8.96 16.90 -2.29
CA GLY A 54 -9.66 16.59 -3.55
C GLY A 54 -8.74 16.20 -4.73
N LYS A 55 -7.42 16.15 -4.52
CA LYS A 55 -6.44 15.75 -5.52
C LYS A 55 -5.94 14.35 -5.25
N LYS A 56 -5.71 13.57 -6.31
CA LYS A 56 -5.21 12.19 -6.20
C LYS A 56 -3.71 12.15 -6.46
N TYR A 57 -2.98 11.47 -5.60
CA TYR A 57 -1.53 11.30 -5.70
C TYR A 57 -1.19 9.82 -5.79
N LEU A 58 -0.35 9.45 -6.75
CA LEU A 58 0.33 8.16 -6.73
C LEU A 58 1.57 8.29 -5.86
N LEU A 59 1.64 7.55 -4.75
CA LEU A 59 2.87 7.36 -3.98
C LEU A 59 3.54 6.05 -4.39
N VAL A 60 4.86 6.07 -4.55
CA VAL A 60 5.68 4.91 -4.93
C VAL A 60 6.88 4.81 -4.01
N LEU A 61 7.03 3.66 -3.36
CA LEU A 61 8.24 3.26 -2.65
C LEU A 61 9.02 2.26 -3.51
N SER A 62 10.28 2.54 -3.77
CA SER A 62 11.15 1.73 -4.63
C SER A 62 12.60 1.71 -4.13
N GLU A 63 13.34 0.70 -4.58
CA GLU A 63 14.77 0.59 -4.30
C GLU A 63 15.59 1.50 -5.21
N GLU A 64 15.35 1.47 -6.53
CA GLU A 64 15.92 2.41 -7.49
C GLU A 64 15.11 3.72 -7.53
N LYS A 65 15.75 4.81 -7.95
CA LYS A 65 15.10 6.12 -8.14
C LYS A 65 14.26 6.09 -9.44
N PRO A 66 12.95 6.36 -9.41
CA PRO A 66 12.13 6.37 -10.62
C PRO A 66 12.50 7.53 -11.54
N LYS A 67 12.25 7.35 -12.83
CA LYS A 67 12.31 8.43 -13.82
C LYS A 67 11.07 9.32 -13.69
N LEU A 68 11.26 10.59 -13.34
CA LEU A 68 10.17 11.53 -13.08
C LEU A 68 9.28 11.76 -14.33
N ASP A 69 9.88 11.84 -15.53
CA ASP A 69 9.15 11.94 -16.80
C ASP A 69 8.18 10.76 -17.03
N LYS A 70 8.54 9.57 -16.52
CA LYS A 70 7.69 8.38 -16.60
C LYS A 70 6.57 8.40 -15.57
N LEU A 71 6.83 8.95 -14.37
CA LEU A 71 5.77 9.23 -13.39
C LEU A 71 4.77 10.23 -13.98
N GLU A 72 5.22 11.28 -14.64
CA GLU A 72 4.34 12.31 -15.22
C GLU A 72 3.52 11.84 -16.42
N ARG A 73 3.77 10.63 -16.96
CA ARG A 73 2.98 10.04 -18.06
C ARG A 73 1.47 10.09 -17.82
N TYR A 74 1.03 9.69 -16.62
CA TYR A 74 -0.37 9.82 -16.19
C TYR A 74 -0.55 10.86 -15.08
N GLY A 75 0.56 11.49 -14.67
CA GLY A 75 0.56 12.60 -13.75
C GLY A 75 0.38 13.95 -14.43
N LEU A 76 0.31 15.00 -13.60
CA LEU A 76 0.47 16.38 -14.01
C LEU A 76 1.97 16.72 -14.12
N ALA A 77 2.33 17.46 -15.15
CA ALA A 77 3.71 17.89 -15.37
C ALA A 77 4.23 18.76 -14.21
N ASN A 78 5.51 18.60 -13.87
CA ASN A 78 6.21 19.28 -12.78
C ASN A 78 5.62 19.01 -11.38
N THR A 79 4.86 17.94 -11.20
CA THR A 79 4.36 17.52 -9.87
C THR A 79 5.04 16.28 -9.35
N ALA A 80 5.89 15.64 -10.15
CA ALA A 80 6.62 14.46 -9.74
C ALA A 80 7.81 14.83 -8.84
N GLU A 81 7.85 14.25 -7.65
CA GLU A 81 8.91 14.48 -6.67
C GLU A 81 9.44 13.14 -6.16
N THR A 82 10.72 13.09 -5.83
CA THR A 82 11.36 11.95 -5.18
C THR A 82 12.23 12.40 -4.02
N LYS A 83 12.14 11.71 -2.89
CA LYS A 83 13.00 11.89 -1.73
C LYS A 83 13.71 10.59 -1.38
N ASP A 84 14.88 10.74 -0.77
CA ASP A 84 15.56 9.63 -0.09
C ASP A 84 14.72 9.20 1.12
N TYR A 85 14.41 7.92 1.19
CA TYR A 85 13.59 7.32 2.23
C TYR A 85 14.43 6.79 3.42
N ASP A 86 15.72 6.56 3.22
CA ASP A 86 16.60 5.96 4.23
C ASP A 86 16.82 6.90 5.41
N HIS A 87 16.84 8.21 5.16
CA HIS A 87 16.90 9.24 6.19
C HIS A 87 15.68 9.16 7.11
N PHE A 88 14.48 9.03 6.55
CA PHE A 88 13.25 8.89 7.33
C PHE A 88 13.22 7.57 8.10
N LEU A 89 13.58 6.45 7.46
CA LEU A 89 13.68 5.16 8.14
C LEU A 89 14.67 5.22 9.31
N SER A 90 15.78 5.95 9.17
CA SER A 90 16.78 6.10 10.23
C SER A 90 16.27 6.94 11.42
N SER A 91 15.32 7.85 11.19
CA SER A 91 14.69 8.64 12.27
C SER A 91 13.63 7.89 13.09
N LEU A 92 13.23 6.68 12.68
CA LEU A 92 12.24 5.89 13.42
C LEU A 92 12.85 5.34 14.71
N ASN A 93 12.07 5.42 15.78
CA ASN A 93 12.46 5.01 17.13
C ASN A 93 11.47 3.99 17.72
N GLN A 94 12.02 2.96 18.36
CA GLN A 94 11.25 1.98 19.15
C GLN A 94 10.60 2.67 20.35
N GLY A 95 9.42 2.20 20.76
CA GLY A 95 8.61 2.74 21.86
C GLY A 95 7.91 4.05 21.54
N LYS A 96 8.06 4.60 20.33
CA LYS A 96 7.38 5.84 19.90
C LYS A 96 6.08 5.52 19.16
N LYS A 97 5.11 6.42 19.34
CA LYS A 97 3.82 6.37 18.65
C LYS A 97 3.88 7.13 17.33
N TYR A 98 3.17 6.64 16.33
CA TYR A 98 3.08 7.24 15.01
C TYR A 98 1.65 7.16 14.50
N ARG A 99 1.22 8.19 13.75
CA ARG A 99 0.07 8.04 12.86
C ARG A 99 0.48 7.16 11.69
N PHE A 100 -0.38 6.23 11.30
CA PHE A 100 -0.12 5.36 10.17
C PHE A 100 -1.25 5.39 9.16
N LYS A 101 -0.88 5.06 7.92
CA LYS A 101 -1.82 4.71 6.85
C LYS A 101 -1.35 3.45 6.14
N LEU A 102 -2.23 2.48 6.01
CA LEU A 102 -1.99 1.22 5.32
C LEU A 102 -3.17 0.89 4.41
N THR A 103 -2.93 0.72 3.11
CA THR A 103 -3.91 0.11 2.21
C THR A 103 -3.53 -1.34 1.97
N ALA A 104 -4.37 -2.31 2.31
CA ALA A 104 -4.06 -3.74 2.23
C ALA A 104 -5.20 -4.56 1.63
N ASN A 105 -4.93 -5.86 1.45
CA ASN A 105 -5.92 -6.90 1.12
C ASN A 105 -6.08 -7.86 2.32
N PRO A 106 -6.95 -7.54 3.31
CA PRO A 106 -7.26 -8.46 4.39
C PRO A 106 -7.86 -9.75 3.83
N SER A 107 -7.14 -10.86 4.02
CA SER A 107 -7.48 -12.15 3.44
C SER A 107 -7.00 -13.32 4.28
N TYR A 108 -7.69 -14.45 4.11
CA TYR A 108 -7.40 -15.70 4.77
C TYR A 108 -7.51 -16.87 3.79
N ARG A 109 -6.89 -17.99 4.14
CA ARG A 109 -6.92 -19.23 3.34
C ARG A 109 -8.02 -20.12 3.89
N ILE A 110 -8.86 -20.64 2.98
CA ILE A 110 -9.79 -21.73 3.28
C ILE A 110 -9.38 -22.96 2.50
N THR A 111 -9.51 -24.14 3.12
CA THR A 111 -9.21 -25.42 2.50
C THR A 111 -10.50 -26.22 2.44
N ASP A 112 -10.84 -26.67 1.24
CA ASP A 112 -11.98 -27.55 1.03
C ASP A 112 -11.66 -28.94 1.61
N ALA A 113 -12.44 -29.37 2.60
CA ALA A 113 -12.25 -30.63 3.30
C ALA A 113 -12.45 -31.86 2.38
N LYS A 114 -13.27 -31.73 1.31
CA LYS A 114 -13.55 -32.83 0.38
C LYS A 114 -12.49 -32.95 -0.70
N THR A 115 -12.01 -31.82 -1.22
CA THR A 115 -11.08 -31.82 -2.36
C THR A 115 -9.62 -31.56 -1.97
N GLY A 116 -9.35 -31.15 -0.73
CA GLY A 116 -8.04 -30.71 -0.26
C GLY A 116 -7.56 -29.39 -0.88
N LYS A 117 -8.36 -28.76 -1.76
CA LYS A 117 -7.97 -27.56 -2.49
C LYS A 117 -8.10 -26.32 -1.60
N SER A 118 -7.01 -25.57 -1.47
CA SER A 118 -7.04 -24.27 -0.79
C SER A 118 -7.35 -23.11 -1.74
N LYS A 119 -8.19 -22.17 -1.29
CA LYS A 119 -8.38 -20.86 -1.94
C LYS A 119 -8.19 -19.73 -0.94
N VAL A 120 -7.68 -18.60 -1.40
CA VAL A 120 -7.57 -17.38 -0.60
C VAL A 120 -8.81 -16.54 -0.85
N VAL A 121 -9.46 -16.10 0.23
CA VAL A 121 -10.67 -15.28 0.21
C VAL A 121 -10.46 -14.04 1.10
N PRO A 122 -11.10 -12.91 0.76
CA PRO A 122 -10.98 -11.69 1.56
C PRO A 122 -11.83 -11.74 2.83
N HIS A 123 -11.40 -11.00 3.86
CA HIS A 123 -12.27 -10.64 4.99
C HIS A 123 -13.24 -9.54 4.56
N ILE A 124 -14.49 -9.63 4.99
CA ILE A 124 -15.59 -8.78 4.48
C ILE A 124 -16.03 -7.75 5.52
N THR A 125 -16.20 -8.15 6.77
CA THR A 125 -16.73 -7.26 7.82
C THR A 125 -15.62 -6.37 8.39
N VAL A 126 -16.01 -5.22 8.96
CA VAL A 126 -15.08 -4.31 9.66
C VAL A 126 -14.33 -5.09 10.75
N LEU A 127 -15.06 -5.83 11.60
CA LEU A 127 -14.47 -6.62 12.67
C LEU A 127 -13.41 -7.62 12.17
N GLN A 128 -13.69 -8.34 11.09
CA GLN A 128 -12.72 -9.27 10.49
C GLN A 128 -11.50 -8.56 9.93
N GLN A 129 -11.67 -7.39 9.31
CA GLN A 129 -10.60 -6.61 8.70
C GLN A 129 -9.71 -5.95 9.76
N THR A 130 -10.31 -5.40 10.81
CA THR A 130 -9.62 -4.89 12.00
C THR A 130 -8.83 -5.98 12.68
N LYS A 131 -9.47 -7.12 12.97
CA LYS A 131 -8.79 -8.29 13.55
C LYS A 131 -7.64 -8.79 12.68
N TRP A 132 -7.79 -8.76 11.35
CA TRP A 132 -6.73 -9.16 10.44
C TRP A 132 -5.45 -8.32 10.60
N LEU A 133 -5.57 -7.01 10.83
CA LEU A 133 -4.42 -6.14 11.04
C LEU A 133 -3.85 -6.33 12.44
N LEU A 134 -4.72 -6.40 13.46
CA LEU A 134 -4.33 -6.66 14.84
C LEU A 134 -3.54 -7.96 14.99
N ASP A 135 -4.04 -9.08 14.46
CA ASP A 135 -3.39 -10.41 14.53
C ASP A 135 -2.02 -10.45 13.80
N ARG A 136 -1.64 -9.38 13.10
CA ARG A 136 -0.40 -9.29 12.31
C ARG A 136 0.54 -8.20 12.80
N SER A 137 0.07 -7.24 13.60
CA SER A 137 0.85 -6.06 13.96
C SER A 137 2.15 -6.46 14.64
N GLU A 138 2.08 -7.37 15.62
CA GLU A 138 3.23 -7.85 16.39
C GLU A 138 4.32 -8.43 15.47
N LYS A 139 3.90 -9.27 14.50
CA LYS A 139 4.81 -9.85 13.49
C LYS A 139 5.48 -8.81 12.59
N TYR A 140 4.88 -7.63 12.46
CA TYR A 140 5.45 -6.52 11.72
C TYR A 140 6.13 -5.48 12.62
N GLY A 141 6.37 -5.82 13.89
CA GLY A 141 7.15 -5.00 14.82
C GLY A 141 6.41 -3.79 15.39
N PHE A 142 5.08 -3.77 15.38
CA PHE A 142 4.29 -2.69 16.00
C PHE A 142 3.05 -3.21 16.71
N ASP A 143 2.56 -2.44 17.66
CA ASP A 143 1.23 -2.64 18.25
C ASP A 143 0.30 -1.50 17.83
N LEU A 144 -0.98 -1.82 17.67
CA LEU A 144 -2.02 -0.79 17.55
C LEU A 144 -2.24 -0.18 18.93
N VAL A 145 -2.31 1.16 18.99
CA VAL A 145 -2.57 1.87 20.25
C VAL A 145 -4.02 1.62 20.67
N LYS A 146 -4.26 1.30 21.94
CA LYS A 146 -5.62 1.16 22.48
C LYS A 146 -6.34 2.50 22.57
N SER A 147 -7.66 2.49 22.40
CA SER A 147 -8.50 3.68 22.62
C SER A 147 -8.48 4.10 24.08
N GLU A 148 -8.55 5.41 24.34
CA GLU A 148 -8.73 5.96 25.69
C GLU A 148 -10.17 5.76 26.20
N ASP A 149 -11.15 5.68 25.30
CA ASP A 149 -12.57 5.56 25.64
C ASP A 149 -13.03 4.12 25.93
N ASP A 150 -12.33 3.12 25.37
CA ASP A 150 -12.68 1.69 25.50
C ASP A 150 -11.43 0.81 25.34
N GLU A 151 -11.02 0.16 26.45
CA GLU A 151 -9.82 -0.68 26.53
C GLU A 151 -9.85 -1.93 25.63
N GLU A 152 -11.02 -2.32 25.10
CA GLU A 152 -11.18 -3.41 24.14
C GLU A 152 -11.02 -2.95 22.68
N THR A 153 -10.93 -1.64 22.45
CA THR A 153 -10.80 -1.05 21.11
C THR A 153 -9.44 -0.39 20.88
N TYR A 154 -9.19 -0.01 19.62
CA TYR A 154 -7.92 0.55 19.17
C TYR A 154 -8.15 1.88 18.48
N GLU A 155 -7.17 2.78 18.58
CA GLU A 155 -7.06 4.04 17.86
C GLU A 155 -6.83 3.79 16.36
N MET A 156 -7.81 3.20 15.69
CA MET A 156 -7.73 2.77 14.32
C MET A 156 -9.10 2.76 13.65
N ASN A 157 -9.16 3.31 12.45
CA ASN A 157 -10.35 3.36 11.62
C ASN A 157 -10.08 2.79 10.22
N ILE A 158 -11.14 2.27 9.60
CA ILE A 158 -11.15 1.93 8.19
C ILE A 158 -11.71 3.13 7.41
N THR A 159 -10.85 3.87 6.73
CA THR A 159 -11.23 5.10 6.00
C THR A 159 -11.74 4.81 4.58
N SER A 160 -11.43 3.64 4.02
CA SER A 160 -11.91 3.25 2.69
C SER A 160 -12.00 1.74 2.53
N ARG A 161 -13.03 1.28 1.81
CA ARG A 161 -13.21 -0.12 1.38
C ARG A 161 -13.75 -0.14 -0.04
N ASP A 162 -13.03 -0.79 -0.94
CA ASP A 162 -13.47 -0.92 -2.32
C ASP A 162 -13.05 -2.26 -2.96
N TRP A 163 -13.52 -2.47 -4.20
CA TRP A 163 -13.31 -3.69 -4.97
C TRP A 163 -12.77 -3.38 -6.37
N PRO A 164 -11.57 -2.77 -6.47
CA PRO A 164 -10.98 -2.37 -7.74
C PRO A 164 -10.82 -3.56 -8.69
N ARG A 165 -11.01 -3.27 -9.97
CA ARG A 165 -10.90 -4.25 -11.05
C ARG A 165 -9.43 -4.53 -11.36
N LEU A 166 -9.10 -5.79 -11.56
CA LEU A 166 -7.83 -6.25 -12.12
C LEU A 166 -8.13 -7.12 -13.35
N ARG A 167 -7.61 -6.71 -14.50
CA ARG A 167 -7.64 -7.51 -15.73
C ARG A 167 -6.48 -8.50 -15.70
N ARG A 168 -6.78 -9.79 -15.82
CA ARG A 168 -5.80 -10.89 -15.95
C ARG A 168 -5.68 -11.34 -17.41
N LYS A 169 -4.75 -12.25 -17.68
CA LYS A 169 -4.59 -12.88 -19.01
C LYS A 169 -5.93 -13.46 -19.50
N GLY A 170 -6.17 -13.39 -20.80
CA GLY A 170 -7.42 -13.84 -21.43
C GLY A 170 -8.63 -12.96 -21.12
N ASN A 171 -8.43 -11.65 -20.87
CA ASN A 171 -9.49 -10.66 -20.60
C ASN A 171 -10.36 -10.95 -19.36
N LYS A 172 -9.99 -11.90 -18.49
CA LYS A 172 -10.71 -12.16 -17.25
C LYS A 172 -10.57 -10.99 -16.28
N ILE A 173 -11.69 -10.42 -15.86
CA ILE A 173 -11.73 -9.36 -14.84
C ILE A 173 -11.99 -10.01 -13.48
N VAL A 174 -11.13 -9.72 -12.51
CA VAL A 174 -11.35 -10.06 -11.10
C VAL A 174 -11.42 -8.78 -10.28
N LYS A 175 -12.16 -8.81 -9.17
CA LYS A 175 -12.18 -7.72 -8.20
C LYS A 175 -11.32 -8.11 -7.00
N LEU A 176 -10.44 -7.22 -6.56
CA LEU A 176 -9.64 -7.42 -5.36
C LEU A 176 -10.25 -6.61 -4.21
N SER A 177 -10.45 -7.20 -3.05
CA SER A 177 -10.82 -6.44 -1.85
C SER A 177 -9.66 -5.56 -1.43
N ARG A 178 -9.92 -4.27 -1.23
CA ARG A 178 -8.91 -3.31 -0.78
C ARG A 178 -9.47 -2.48 0.34
N VAL A 179 -8.68 -2.36 1.40
CA VAL A 179 -9.06 -1.74 2.67
C VAL A 179 -7.96 -0.78 3.08
N THR A 180 -8.32 0.45 3.42
CA THR A 180 -7.39 1.45 3.95
C THR A 180 -7.66 1.63 5.44
N PHE A 181 -6.62 1.38 6.22
CA PHE A 181 -6.55 1.55 7.67
C PHE A 181 -5.76 2.82 7.96
N GLU A 182 -6.27 3.63 8.87
CA GLU A 182 -5.57 4.79 9.43
C GLU A 182 -5.74 4.78 10.94
N GLY A 183 -4.72 5.21 11.68
CA GLY A 183 -4.76 5.15 13.14
C GLY A 183 -3.42 5.43 13.78
N LEU A 184 -3.27 5.00 15.02
CA LEU A 184 -2.05 5.10 15.81
C LEU A 184 -1.44 3.71 16.02
N LEU A 185 -0.12 3.65 15.85
CA LEU A 185 0.69 2.48 16.20
C LEU A 185 1.85 2.89 17.09
N GLU A 186 2.38 1.95 17.86
CA GLU A 186 3.62 2.07 18.59
C GLU A 186 4.63 1.05 18.06
N ILE A 187 5.84 1.49 17.73
CA ILE A 187 6.89 0.58 17.25
C ILE A 187 7.41 -0.26 18.42
N LYS A 188 7.31 -1.58 18.34
CA LYS A 188 7.80 -2.52 19.35
C LYS A 188 9.12 -3.18 18.96
N ASP A 189 9.33 -3.46 17.67
CA ASP A 189 10.60 -3.95 17.12
C ASP A 189 10.95 -3.11 15.89
N LEU A 190 11.99 -2.28 16.04
CA LEU A 190 12.37 -1.33 15.00
C LEU A 190 12.86 -2.00 13.70
N GLN A 191 13.54 -3.14 13.79
CA GLN A 191 14.08 -3.82 12.62
C GLN A 191 12.97 -4.49 11.82
N GLN A 192 12.08 -5.22 12.50
CA GLN A 192 10.90 -5.82 11.87
C GLN A 192 9.98 -4.75 11.28
N PHE A 193 9.82 -3.62 11.96
CA PHE A 193 9.01 -2.52 11.48
C PHE A 193 9.58 -1.87 10.21
N LYS A 194 10.87 -1.55 10.19
CA LYS A 194 11.54 -1.04 8.97
C LYS A 194 11.39 -2.03 7.82
N GLN A 195 11.55 -3.33 8.08
CA GLN A 195 11.37 -4.37 7.07
C GLN A 195 9.92 -4.42 6.55
N ALA A 196 8.93 -4.26 7.42
CA ALA A 196 7.52 -4.21 7.05
C ALA A 196 7.20 -3.00 6.16
N MET A 197 7.76 -1.83 6.46
CA MET A 197 7.58 -0.62 5.65
C MET A 197 8.13 -0.78 4.22
N VAL A 198 9.27 -1.46 4.06
CA VAL A 198 9.93 -1.61 2.74
C VAL A 198 9.44 -2.79 1.93
N THR A 199 9.05 -3.89 2.58
CA THR A 199 8.54 -5.09 1.90
C THR A 199 7.04 -5.11 1.74
N GLY A 200 6.34 -4.36 2.59
CA GLY A 200 4.90 -4.18 2.61
C GLY A 200 4.14 -5.26 3.38
N ILE A 201 2.91 -4.93 3.75
CA ILE A 201 2.04 -5.77 4.59
C ILE A 201 0.93 -6.42 3.76
N GLY A 202 0.77 -7.75 3.87
CA GLY A 202 -0.33 -8.47 3.23
C GLY A 202 -0.12 -8.85 1.75
N ARG A 203 -1.21 -9.12 1.03
CA ARG A 203 -1.21 -9.66 -0.34
C ARG A 203 -1.41 -8.56 -1.38
N GLU A 204 -1.27 -8.95 -2.66
CA GLU A 204 -1.57 -8.11 -3.83
C GLU A 204 -0.73 -6.82 -3.91
N LYS A 205 0.49 -6.86 -3.40
CA LYS A 205 1.39 -5.69 -3.27
C LYS A 205 1.67 -4.94 -4.57
N ALA A 206 1.78 -5.70 -5.67
CA ALA A 206 1.97 -5.14 -7.01
C ALA A 206 0.79 -4.27 -7.48
N PHE A 207 -0.36 -4.36 -6.81
CA PHE A 207 -1.63 -3.78 -7.23
C PHE A 207 -2.14 -2.70 -6.25
N GLY A 208 -1.22 -1.94 -5.66
CA GLY A 208 -1.57 -0.75 -4.88
C GLY A 208 -1.94 -1.06 -3.43
N MET A 209 -1.38 -2.15 -2.89
CA MET A 209 -1.65 -2.65 -1.54
C MET A 209 -0.34 -2.96 -0.82
N GLY A 210 -0.39 -3.00 0.51
CA GLY A 210 0.72 -3.29 1.40
C GLY A 210 1.67 -2.13 1.71
N LEU A 211 1.51 -0.95 1.10
CA LEU A 211 2.30 0.22 1.49
C LEU A 211 1.82 0.78 2.83
N LEU A 212 2.66 0.64 3.85
CA LEU A 212 2.54 1.29 5.17
C LEU A 212 3.36 2.59 5.14
N THR A 213 2.74 3.70 5.53
CA THR A 213 3.43 4.99 5.76
C THR A 213 3.13 5.45 7.17
N VAL A 214 4.09 6.11 7.82
CA VAL A 214 3.91 6.68 9.15
C VAL A 214 4.34 8.13 9.23
N ILE A 215 3.78 8.85 10.20
CA ILE A 215 4.13 10.22 10.55
C ILE A 215 4.36 10.26 12.06
N PRO A 216 5.49 10.79 12.55
CA PRO A 216 5.72 10.96 13.98
C PRO A 216 4.56 11.70 14.65
N MET A 217 4.14 11.20 15.81
CA MET A 217 3.35 11.99 16.75
C MET A 217 4.32 12.96 17.44
N GLU A 218 3.93 14.23 17.57
CA GLU A 218 4.63 15.20 18.42
C GLU A 218 4.56 14.78 19.90
#